data_AF-A0A4R8LH29-F1
#
_entry.id   AF-A0A4R8LH29-F1
#
_cell.length_a   1.000
_cell.length_b   1.000
_cell.length_c   1.000
_cell.angle_alpha   90.00
_cell.angle_beta   90.00
_cell.angle_gamma   90.00
#
_symmetry.space_group_name_H-M   'P 1'
#
loop_
_entity.id
_entity.type
_entity.pdbx_description
1 polymer ?
#
loop_
_entity_poly.entity_id
_entity_poly.type
_entity_poly.pdbx_seq_one_letter_code
_entity_poly.pdbx_strand_id
1 'polypeptide(L)'
;MTPGNAPASNDANRDALARLYAVRPHWQAVSSARDALGLPEFTLLHAGPPYANPCDPAAPVRSSAVLCCLYEKWASTEAQAEQLIASGQVKLVNAQSFGVVTPLAAVVSPSSTLVEVGDPRDPSHRAWSLAGSGAGPQIRFGSRNPAVLERLAWRDTVLARELVAVLGRTGPIDLLALAATGLANGDDLHARTSAATAALRAQLSPFIEARPVDAMLADTPLFFLTLWMAACHLMMSATARDADPATTLVVALAGNGREAGVRLAGRPSVWTTCAAGAPAGPRLDHATHAAVAPLTGDSGIIDAAGFGAQAFALAPEPASTFAAWLPADWHSAQPALLAGAHPAFGRLHSALDAAAVVRQNVEPLAAIAMIGADGRAGLVGRGVYAAPVALFEAALRAL
;
A
#
# COMPACT_ATOMS: atom_id res chain seq x y z
N MET A 1 -40.59 2.09 27.69
CA MET A 1 -40.23 1.61 26.35
C MET A 1 -40.27 2.80 25.40
N THR A 2 -39.16 3.50 25.28
CA THR A 2 -38.90 4.44 24.17
C THR A 2 -38.35 3.62 23.00
N PRO A 3 -38.76 3.88 21.75
CA PRO A 3 -38.16 3.22 20.60
C PRO A 3 -36.71 3.69 20.52
N GLY A 4 -35.78 2.82 20.88
CA GLY A 4 -34.36 3.10 20.79
C GLY A 4 -33.98 3.30 19.33
N ASN A 5 -33.41 4.45 19.02
CA ASN A 5 -32.62 4.66 17.81
C ASN A 5 -31.62 3.52 17.66
N ALA A 6 -31.90 2.59 16.76
CA ALA A 6 -30.86 1.84 16.06
C ALA A 6 -31.00 2.08 14.54
N PRO A 7 -30.49 3.19 13.96
CA PRO A 7 -30.71 3.39 12.52
C PRO A 7 -29.57 4.13 11.76
N ALA A 8 -29.43 3.90 10.45
CA ALA A 8 -28.57 4.60 9.46
C ALA A 8 -27.18 4.01 9.11
N SER A 9 -26.24 3.75 10.04
CA SER A 9 -24.86 3.38 9.63
C SER A 9 -24.74 2.02 8.92
N ASN A 10 -25.60 1.06 9.26
CA ASN A 10 -25.55 -0.28 8.68
C ASN A 10 -26.05 -0.29 7.21
N ASP A 11 -26.99 0.60 6.88
CA ASP A 11 -27.47 0.77 5.50
C ASP A 11 -26.45 1.52 4.64
N ALA A 12 -25.83 2.58 5.19
CA ALA A 12 -24.76 3.32 4.53
C ALA A 12 -23.56 2.43 4.16
N ASN A 13 -23.10 1.60 5.12
CA ASN A 13 -22.00 0.66 4.87
C ASN A 13 -22.38 -0.42 3.86
N ARG A 14 -23.62 -0.93 3.87
CA ARG A 14 -24.08 -1.92 2.89
C ARG A 14 -24.01 -1.38 1.46
N ASP A 15 -24.49 -0.15 1.24
CA ASP A 15 -24.51 0.45 -0.10
C ASP A 15 -23.08 0.77 -0.56
N ALA A 16 -22.20 1.18 0.36
CA ALA A 16 -20.78 1.37 0.10
C ALA A 16 -20.06 0.05 -0.25
N LEU A 17 -20.37 -1.05 0.45
CA LEU A 17 -19.87 -2.38 0.12
C LEU A 17 -20.33 -2.84 -1.27
N ALA A 18 -21.57 -2.55 -1.67
CA ALA A 18 -22.06 -2.89 -3.00
C ALA A 18 -21.22 -2.20 -4.10
N ARG A 19 -20.80 -0.95 -3.89
CA ARG A 19 -19.88 -0.24 -4.80
C ARG A 19 -18.51 -0.89 -4.85
N LEU A 20 -17.95 -1.28 -3.70
CA LEU A 20 -16.68 -2.01 -3.62
C LEU A 20 -16.74 -3.31 -4.42
N TYR A 21 -17.77 -4.14 -4.20
CA TYR A 21 -17.95 -5.42 -4.89
C TYR A 21 -18.21 -5.25 -6.39
N ALA A 22 -18.69 -4.08 -6.78
CA ALA A 22 -18.86 -3.69 -8.16
C ALA A 22 -17.58 -3.10 -8.78
N VAL A 23 -16.41 -3.19 -8.17
CA VAL A 23 -15.16 -2.85 -8.86
C VAL A 23 -14.56 -4.09 -9.54
N ARG A 24 -14.00 -3.92 -10.74
CA ARG A 24 -13.23 -4.95 -11.45
C ARG A 24 -11.81 -4.44 -11.70
N PRO A 25 -10.91 -4.51 -10.71
CA PRO A 25 -9.57 -3.97 -10.83
C PRO A 25 -8.76 -4.76 -11.87
N HIS A 26 -8.49 -4.13 -13.01
CA HIS A 26 -7.60 -4.67 -14.03
C HIS A 26 -6.31 -3.87 -14.07
N TRP A 27 -5.18 -4.55 -14.24
CA TRP A 27 -3.95 -3.88 -14.63
C TRP A 27 -4.05 -3.51 -16.11
N GLN A 28 -4.09 -2.20 -16.39
CA GLN A 28 -4.41 -1.67 -17.71
C GLN A 28 -3.21 -1.06 -18.42
N ALA A 29 -2.32 -0.40 -17.68
CA ALA A 29 -1.21 0.33 -18.28
C ALA A 29 0.02 0.38 -17.37
N VAL A 30 1.13 0.77 -17.99
CA VAL A 30 2.38 1.13 -17.34
C VAL A 30 2.84 2.45 -17.94
N SER A 31 3.19 3.41 -17.10
CA SER A 31 3.55 4.77 -17.54
C SER A 31 4.49 5.43 -16.55
N SER A 32 5.20 6.47 -16.98
CA SER A 32 5.93 7.32 -16.05
C SER A 32 4.94 8.11 -15.17
N ALA A 33 5.35 8.48 -13.97
CA ALA A 33 4.56 9.35 -13.10
C ALA A 33 4.30 10.73 -13.73
N ARG A 34 5.26 11.24 -14.52
CA ARG A 34 5.12 12.49 -15.28
C ARG A 34 3.93 12.42 -16.24
N ASP A 35 3.85 11.37 -17.03
CA ASP A 35 2.80 11.22 -18.06
C ASP A 35 1.44 10.90 -17.44
N ALA A 36 1.41 10.13 -16.35
CA ALA A 36 0.18 9.71 -15.70
C ALA A 36 -0.47 10.81 -14.84
N LEU A 37 0.33 11.60 -14.13
CA LEU A 37 -0.17 12.40 -13.01
C LEU A 37 -0.07 13.92 -13.22
N GLY A 38 0.68 14.37 -14.23
CA GLY A 38 0.91 15.80 -14.44
C GLY A 38 1.52 16.50 -13.22
N LEU A 39 2.48 15.84 -12.56
CA LEU A 39 3.09 16.36 -11.34
C LEU A 39 3.69 17.77 -11.55
N PRO A 40 3.47 18.71 -10.62
CA PRO A 40 4.16 19.99 -10.64
C PRO A 40 5.68 19.79 -10.61
N GLU A 41 6.43 20.78 -11.13
CA GLU A 41 7.89 20.74 -11.07
C GLU A 41 8.40 20.58 -9.63
N PHE A 42 9.53 19.88 -9.48
CA PHE A 42 10.16 19.59 -8.19
C PHE A 42 9.22 18.96 -7.15
N THR A 43 8.29 18.11 -7.59
CA THR A 43 7.37 17.38 -6.69
C THR A 43 7.74 15.91 -6.59
N LEU A 44 7.78 15.42 -5.35
CA LEU A 44 7.97 14.01 -5.00
C LEU A 44 6.77 13.53 -4.17
N LEU A 45 6.30 12.31 -4.42
CA LEU A 45 5.19 11.72 -3.66
C LEU A 45 5.69 10.76 -2.59
N HIS A 46 5.10 10.81 -1.39
CA HIS A 46 5.39 9.91 -0.29
C HIS A 46 4.13 9.20 0.24
N ALA A 47 4.32 8.07 0.92
CA ALA A 47 3.23 7.35 1.58
C ALA A 47 2.68 8.07 2.81
N GLY A 48 1.45 7.72 3.20
CA GLY A 48 0.83 8.14 4.45
C GLY A 48 0.16 9.51 4.39
N PRO A 49 -0.28 10.01 5.56
CA PRO A 49 -0.86 11.36 5.66
C PRO A 49 0.19 12.44 5.33
N PRO A 50 -0.24 13.65 4.90
CA PRO A 50 0.65 14.79 4.71
C PRO A 50 1.50 15.06 5.96
N TYR A 51 2.79 15.37 5.77
CA TYR A 51 3.64 15.80 6.89
C TYR A 51 3.20 17.17 7.41
N ALA A 52 3.21 17.34 8.73
CA ALA A 52 3.10 18.67 9.35
C ALA A 52 4.23 19.61 8.89
N ASN A 53 5.44 19.08 8.70
CA ASN A 53 6.55 19.78 8.07
C ASN A 53 7.15 18.93 6.94
N PRO A 54 6.80 19.17 5.67
CA PRO A 54 7.33 18.39 4.54
C PRO A 54 8.82 18.63 4.27
N CYS A 55 9.43 19.68 4.83
CA CYS A 55 10.87 19.95 4.70
C CYS A 55 11.72 19.10 5.67
N ASP A 56 11.08 18.44 6.64
CA ASP A 56 11.73 17.50 7.57
C ASP A 56 10.92 16.19 7.63
N PRO A 57 10.96 15.36 6.57
CA PRO A 57 10.28 14.06 6.58
C PRO A 57 10.99 13.06 7.52
N ALA A 58 10.40 11.88 7.72
CA ALA A 58 11.06 10.78 8.43
C ALA A 58 12.36 10.37 7.70
N ALA A 59 13.39 9.96 8.43
CA ALA A 59 14.71 9.68 7.85
C ALA A 59 14.68 8.66 6.69
N PRO A 60 13.92 7.55 6.73
CA PRO A 60 13.83 6.62 5.60
C PRO A 60 13.21 7.25 4.35
N VAL A 61 12.18 8.08 4.53
CA VAL A 61 11.53 8.81 3.42
C VAL A 61 12.47 9.88 2.87
N ARG A 62 13.20 10.59 3.74
CA ARG A 62 14.27 11.53 3.33
C ARG A 62 15.35 10.83 2.51
N SER A 63 15.74 9.61 2.90
CA SER A 63 16.70 8.80 2.18
C SER A 63 16.27 8.53 0.74
N SER A 64 15.04 8.06 0.57
CA SER A 64 14.45 7.86 -0.75
C SER A 64 14.32 9.16 -1.54
N ALA A 65 13.85 10.24 -0.92
CA ALA A 65 13.68 11.53 -1.58
C ALA A 65 14.99 12.08 -2.15
N VAL A 66 16.10 11.95 -1.43
CA VAL A 66 17.41 12.33 -1.96
C VAL A 66 17.84 11.47 -3.14
N LEU A 67 17.65 10.14 -3.07
CA LEU A 67 17.96 9.28 -4.21
C LEU A 67 17.12 9.66 -5.43
N CYS A 68 15.86 10.03 -5.24
CA CYS A 68 15.02 10.58 -6.31
C CYS A 68 15.58 11.91 -6.86
N CYS A 69 16.02 12.86 -6.01
CA CYS A 69 16.64 14.10 -6.49
C CYS A 69 17.90 13.85 -7.33
N LEU A 70 18.71 12.86 -6.96
CA LEU A 70 19.88 12.45 -7.74
C LEU A 70 19.46 11.81 -9.06
N TYR A 71 18.46 10.91 -9.02
CA TYR A 71 17.96 10.21 -10.19
C TYR A 71 17.34 11.16 -11.23
N GLU A 72 16.56 12.14 -10.78
CA GLU A 72 15.97 13.20 -11.60
C GLU A 72 16.97 14.28 -12.01
N LYS A 73 18.22 14.19 -11.53
CA LYS A 73 19.30 15.17 -11.78
C LYS A 73 18.98 16.58 -11.28
N TRP A 74 18.15 16.70 -10.25
CA TRP A 74 17.90 17.97 -9.55
C TRP A 74 19.07 18.35 -8.64
N ALA A 75 19.83 17.35 -8.20
CA ALA A 75 21.05 17.51 -7.42
C ALA A 75 22.15 16.61 -7.96
N SER A 76 23.40 17.05 -7.82
CA SER A 76 24.61 16.28 -8.17
C SER A 76 25.20 15.55 -6.97
N THR A 77 24.80 15.90 -5.75
CA THR A 77 25.29 15.29 -4.51
C THR A 77 24.16 15.11 -3.50
N GLU A 78 24.34 14.18 -2.55
CA GLU A 78 23.37 13.99 -1.47
C GLU A 78 23.16 15.26 -0.65
N ALA A 79 24.22 16.00 -0.34
CA ALA A 79 24.14 17.24 0.44
C ALA A 79 23.30 18.32 -0.29
N GLN A 80 23.46 18.44 -1.61
CA GLN A 80 22.64 19.34 -2.40
C GLN A 80 21.17 18.90 -2.40
N ALA A 81 20.91 17.59 -2.56
CA ALA A 81 19.55 17.05 -2.50
C ALA A 81 18.88 17.28 -1.14
N GLU A 82 19.61 17.10 -0.04
CA GLU A 82 19.12 17.39 1.31
C GLU A 82 18.75 18.86 1.47
N GLN A 83 19.58 19.77 0.93
CA GLN A 83 19.29 21.21 0.97
C GLN A 83 18.04 21.58 0.16
N LEU A 84 17.81 20.95 -1.00
CA LEU A 84 16.60 21.17 -1.80
C LEU A 84 15.33 20.75 -1.05
N ILE A 85 15.39 19.64 -0.31
CA ILE A 85 14.27 19.15 0.52
C ILE A 85 14.08 20.07 1.73
N ALA A 86 15.14 20.37 2.47
CA ALA A 86 15.08 21.17 3.69
C ALA A 86 14.64 22.63 3.44
N SER A 87 14.95 23.17 2.26
CA SER A 87 14.49 24.50 1.84
C SER A 87 13.07 24.53 1.29
N GLY A 88 12.45 23.37 1.05
CA GLY A 88 11.12 23.26 0.45
C GLY A 88 11.09 23.52 -1.07
N GLN A 89 12.24 23.63 -1.73
CA GLN A 89 12.31 23.70 -3.20
C GLN A 89 11.81 22.41 -3.83
N VAL A 90 12.18 21.26 -3.24
CA VAL A 90 11.54 19.98 -3.53
C VAL A 90 10.35 19.79 -2.60
N LYS A 91 9.16 19.67 -3.19
CA LYS A 91 7.90 19.49 -2.46
C LYS A 91 7.64 18.00 -2.25
N LEU A 92 7.48 17.61 -0.99
CA LEU A 92 6.98 16.28 -0.62
C LEU A 92 5.47 16.35 -0.42
N VAL A 93 4.73 15.57 -1.20
CA VAL A 93 3.26 15.53 -1.18
C VAL A 93 2.77 14.11 -0.95
N ASN A 94 1.65 13.94 -0.26
CA ASN A 94 1.10 12.61 -0.01
C ASN A 94 0.62 11.98 -1.33
N ALA A 95 1.06 10.75 -1.62
CA ALA A 95 0.81 10.07 -2.89
C ALA A 95 -0.67 9.87 -3.19
N GLN A 96 -1.47 9.57 -2.16
CA GLN A 96 -2.90 9.29 -2.33
C GLN A 96 -3.72 10.51 -2.76
N SER A 97 -3.17 11.73 -2.69
CA SER A 97 -3.81 12.92 -3.29
C SER A 97 -3.78 12.91 -4.82
N PHE A 98 -2.91 12.10 -5.42
CA PHE A 98 -2.79 11.87 -6.86
C PHE A 98 -3.32 10.47 -7.26
N GLY A 99 -4.10 9.81 -6.40
CA GLY A 99 -4.58 8.44 -6.63
C GLY A 99 -3.46 7.38 -6.62
N VAL A 100 -2.30 7.70 -6.05
CA VAL A 100 -1.13 6.83 -6.01
C VAL A 100 -0.96 6.24 -4.62
N VAL A 101 -0.64 4.95 -4.54
CA VAL A 101 -0.19 4.28 -3.31
C VAL A 101 1.24 3.81 -3.47
N THR A 102 2.06 3.95 -2.42
CA THR A 102 3.48 3.58 -2.47
C THR A 102 3.90 2.74 -1.26
N PRO A 103 4.71 1.67 -1.45
CA PRO A 103 5.09 0.79 -0.36
C PRO A 103 6.19 1.41 0.51
N LEU A 104 6.04 1.26 1.83
CA LEU A 104 7.06 1.66 2.80
C LEU A 104 7.58 3.09 2.56
N ALA A 105 8.89 3.29 2.58
CA ALA A 105 9.53 4.59 2.38
C ALA A 105 9.76 4.93 0.90
N ALA A 106 9.13 4.22 -0.04
CA ALA A 106 9.31 4.53 -1.45
C ALA A 106 8.75 5.92 -1.77
N VAL A 107 9.60 6.73 -2.41
CA VAL A 107 9.24 8.04 -2.94
C VAL A 107 9.06 7.91 -4.45
N VAL A 108 7.99 8.51 -4.97
CA VAL A 108 7.71 8.56 -6.41
C VAL A 108 8.20 9.88 -6.96
N SER A 109 9.05 9.82 -7.98
CA SER A 109 9.53 10.97 -8.74
C SER A 109 8.91 11.00 -10.15
N PRO A 110 9.01 12.11 -10.92
CA PRO A 110 8.43 12.17 -12.26
C PRO A 110 8.84 11.05 -13.22
N SER A 111 10.08 10.57 -13.15
CA SER A 111 10.58 9.49 -14.00
C SER A 111 10.22 8.09 -13.48
N SER A 112 9.62 7.98 -12.28
CA SER A 112 9.26 6.69 -11.71
C SER A 112 8.15 6.01 -12.51
N THR A 113 8.35 4.73 -12.81
CA THR A 113 7.35 3.88 -13.47
C THR A 113 6.24 3.50 -12.52
N LEU A 114 5.01 3.74 -12.95
CA LEU A 114 3.78 3.38 -12.26
C LEU A 114 3.08 2.25 -13.01
N VAL A 115 2.43 1.38 -12.25
CA VAL A 115 1.40 0.48 -12.76
C VAL A 115 0.04 1.14 -12.55
N GLU A 116 -0.79 1.14 -13.59
CA GLU A 116 -2.15 1.66 -13.54
C GLU A 116 -3.16 0.53 -13.42
N VAL A 117 -3.99 0.61 -12.39
CA VAL A 117 -5.12 -0.28 -12.18
C VAL A 117 -6.41 0.51 -12.34
N GLY A 118 -7.30 0.03 -13.19
CA GLY A 118 -8.59 0.68 -13.45
C GLY A 118 -9.73 -0.32 -13.54
N ASP A 119 -10.97 0.18 -13.46
CA ASP A 119 -12.15 -0.61 -13.77
C ASP A 119 -12.52 -0.44 -15.25
N PRO A 120 -12.52 -1.50 -16.07
CA PRO A 120 -12.95 -1.41 -17.47
C PRO A 120 -14.36 -0.84 -17.67
N ARG A 121 -15.22 -0.85 -16.64
CA ARG A 121 -16.59 -0.31 -16.66
C ARG A 121 -16.66 1.19 -16.33
N ASP A 122 -15.62 1.74 -15.71
CA ASP A 122 -15.51 3.17 -15.43
C ASP A 122 -14.08 3.65 -15.77
N PRO A 123 -13.86 4.11 -17.01
CA PRO A 123 -12.56 4.62 -17.45
C PRO A 123 -12.05 5.84 -16.64
N SER A 124 -12.88 6.49 -15.82
CA SER A 124 -12.43 7.58 -14.96
C SER A 124 -11.86 7.09 -13.62
N HIS A 125 -12.17 5.84 -13.23
CA HIS A 125 -11.74 5.27 -11.97
C HIS A 125 -10.43 4.51 -12.14
N ARG A 126 -9.34 5.17 -11.75
CA ARG A 126 -7.97 4.66 -11.84
C ARG A 126 -7.25 4.85 -10.52
N ALA A 127 -6.31 3.96 -10.26
CA ALA A 127 -5.37 4.02 -9.15
C ALA A 127 -3.99 3.62 -9.67
N TRP A 128 -2.95 4.21 -9.10
CA TRP A 128 -1.57 3.91 -9.48
C TRP A 128 -0.78 3.38 -8.29
N SER A 129 0.22 2.56 -8.58
CA SER A 129 1.25 2.20 -7.62
C SER A 129 2.62 2.26 -8.27
N LEU A 130 3.66 2.52 -7.47
CA LEU A 130 5.03 2.36 -7.92
C LEU A 130 5.26 0.93 -8.42
N ALA A 131 5.82 0.76 -9.61
CA ALA A 131 6.14 -0.56 -10.14
C ALA A 131 7.25 -1.22 -9.31
N GLY A 132 7.02 -2.48 -8.93
CA GLY A 132 8.07 -3.32 -8.33
C GLY A 132 9.21 -3.57 -9.34
N SER A 133 10.46 -3.51 -8.89
CA SER A 133 11.63 -3.74 -9.76
C SER A 133 12.41 -5.01 -9.43
N GLY A 134 11.98 -5.76 -8.41
CA GLY A 134 12.49 -7.09 -8.09
C GLY A 134 13.09 -7.24 -6.69
N ALA A 135 13.94 -8.25 -6.50
CA ALA A 135 14.72 -8.44 -5.27
C ALA A 135 15.91 -7.44 -5.15
N GLY A 136 16.59 -7.45 -4.00
CA GLY A 136 17.82 -6.66 -3.76
C GLY A 136 17.57 -5.26 -3.16
N PRO A 137 18.52 -4.31 -3.33
CA PRO A 137 18.39 -2.94 -2.87
C PRO A 137 17.22 -2.24 -3.57
N GLN A 138 16.25 -1.75 -2.79
CA GLN A 138 15.03 -1.13 -3.31
C GLN A 138 14.74 0.20 -2.62
N ILE A 139 14.24 1.17 -3.38
CA ILE A 139 13.87 2.50 -2.89
C ILE A 139 12.85 2.43 -1.73
N ARG A 140 11.97 1.42 -1.73
CA ARG A 140 10.97 1.23 -0.67
C ARG A 140 11.56 1.00 0.71
N PHE A 141 12.81 0.55 0.81
CA PHE A 141 13.44 0.29 2.10
C PHE A 141 14.04 1.53 2.75
N GLY A 142 14.05 2.69 2.06
CA GLY A 142 14.49 3.95 2.65
C GLY A 142 15.95 3.94 3.10
N SER A 143 16.82 3.19 2.42
CA SER A 143 18.26 3.24 2.62
C SER A 143 18.90 4.23 1.64
N ARG A 144 20.19 4.51 1.84
CA ARG A 144 20.99 5.34 0.92
C ARG A 144 21.96 4.52 0.07
N ASN A 145 21.60 3.28 -0.24
CA ASN A 145 22.45 2.41 -1.04
C ASN A 145 22.48 2.93 -2.50
N PRO A 146 23.66 3.30 -3.05
CA PRO A 146 23.74 3.84 -4.41
C PRO A 146 23.30 2.83 -5.48
N ALA A 147 23.35 1.52 -5.22
CA ALA A 147 22.83 0.49 -6.13
C ALA A 147 21.33 0.65 -6.40
N VAL A 148 20.59 1.36 -5.54
CA VAL A 148 19.18 1.70 -5.78
C VAL A 148 19.03 2.52 -7.05
N LEU A 149 19.96 3.44 -7.38
CA LEU A 149 19.87 4.27 -8.58
C LEU A 149 19.91 3.42 -9.86
N GLU A 150 20.75 2.39 -9.90
CA GLU A 150 20.82 1.43 -11.02
C GLU A 150 19.50 0.66 -11.16
N ARG A 151 18.87 0.31 -10.03
CA ARG A 151 17.57 -0.39 -10.00
C ARG A 151 16.43 0.50 -10.45
N LEU A 152 16.43 1.78 -10.09
CA LEU A 152 15.49 2.78 -10.62
C LEU A 152 15.66 2.91 -12.13
N ALA A 153 16.89 3.08 -12.61
CA ALA A 153 17.19 3.17 -14.03
C ALA A 153 16.70 1.93 -14.81
N TRP A 154 16.96 0.72 -14.30
CA TRP A 154 16.49 -0.51 -14.93
C TRP A 154 14.97 -0.63 -14.94
N ARG A 155 14.30 -0.28 -13.81
CA ARG A 155 12.83 -0.27 -13.70
C ARG A 155 12.23 0.66 -14.76
N ASP A 156 12.76 1.88 -14.84
CA ASP A 156 12.18 2.97 -15.62
C ASP A 156 12.55 2.96 -17.10
N THR A 157 13.40 2.01 -17.51
CA THR A 157 13.77 1.84 -18.92
C THR A 157 13.47 0.43 -19.41
N VAL A 158 14.22 -0.56 -18.97
CA VAL A 158 14.14 -1.94 -19.47
C VAL A 158 12.83 -2.59 -19.05
N LEU A 159 12.50 -2.55 -17.76
CA LEU A 159 11.28 -3.18 -17.26
C LEU A 159 10.03 -2.47 -17.79
N ALA A 160 9.95 -1.14 -17.66
CA ALA A 160 8.81 -0.37 -18.11
C ALA A 160 8.46 -0.64 -19.58
N ARG A 161 9.47 -0.60 -20.47
CA ARG A 161 9.28 -0.87 -21.91
C ARG A 161 8.75 -2.28 -22.16
N GLU A 162 9.30 -3.28 -21.47
CA GLU A 162 8.87 -4.67 -21.63
C GLU A 162 7.42 -4.86 -21.14
N LEU A 163 7.07 -4.31 -19.96
CA LEU A 163 5.71 -4.43 -19.42
C LEU A 163 4.68 -3.73 -20.31
N VAL A 164 5.01 -2.57 -20.88
CA VAL A 164 4.15 -1.90 -21.87
C VAL A 164 3.92 -2.79 -23.10
N ALA A 165 4.98 -3.38 -23.65
CA ALA A 165 4.88 -4.26 -24.81
C ALA A 165 4.06 -5.53 -24.52
N VAL A 166 4.28 -6.14 -23.35
CA VAL A 166 3.54 -7.32 -22.90
C VAL A 166 2.06 -7.00 -22.73
N LEU A 167 1.71 -5.91 -22.04
CA LEU A 167 0.31 -5.50 -21.87
C LEU A 167 -0.39 -5.18 -23.19
N GLY A 168 0.34 -4.60 -24.15
CA GLY A 168 -0.17 -4.38 -25.51
C GLY A 168 -0.56 -5.67 -26.24
N ARG A 169 0.01 -6.82 -25.84
CA ARG A 169 -0.26 -8.14 -26.42
C ARG A 169 -1.27 -8.94 -25.59
N THR A 170 -1.20 -8.87 -24.26
CA THR A 170 -2.12 -9.59 -23.36
C THR A 170 -3.48 -8.92 -23.26
N GLY A 171 -3.54 -7.60 -23.46
CA GLY A 171 -4.65 -6.78 -22.99
C GLY A 171 -4.66 -6.63 -21.46
N PRO A 172 -5.71 -6.00 -20.90
CA PRO A 172 -5.87 -5.82 -19.46
C PRO A 172 -5.89 -7.12 -18.68
N ILE A 173 -5.30 -7.13 -17.49
CA ILE A 173 -5.16 -8.34 -16.65
C ILE A 173 -6.07 -8.24 -15.43
N ASP A 174 -6.97 -9.21 -15.24
CA ASP A 174 -7.87 -9.29 -14.08
C ASP A 174 -7.07 -9.63 -12.80
N LEU A 175 -7.00 -8.67 -11.89
CA LEU A 175 -6.26 -8.83 -10.64
C LEU A 175 -7.03 -9.62 -9.58
N LEU A 176 -8.37 -9.68 -9.64
CA LEU A 176 -9.17 -10.46 -8.68
C LEU A 176 -8.92 -11.97 -8.88
N ALA A 177 -8.83 -12.43 -10.13
CA ALA A 177 -8.56 -13.83 -10.44
C ALA A 177 -7.19 -14.30 -9.91
N LEU A 178 -6.18 -13.44 -10.06
CA LEU A 178 -4.83 -13.69 -9.56
C LEU A 178 -4.78 -13.67 -8.02
N ALA A 179 -5.45 -12.71 -7.40
CA ALA A 179 -5.61 -12.63 -5.94
C ALA A 179 -6.31 -13.87 -5.37
N ALA A 180 -7.39 -14.34 -6.01
CA ALA A 180 -8.11 -15.53 -5.58
C ALA A 180 -7.22 -16.79 -5.66
N THR A 181 -6.40 -16.89 -6.71
CA THR A 181 -5.41 -17.96 -6.85
C THR A 181 -4.34 -17.86 -5.75
N GLY A 182 -3.88 -16.65 -5.42
CA GLY A 182 -2.98 -16.42 -4.30
C GLY A 182 -3.55 -16.93 -2.97
N LEU A 183 -4.76 -16.48 -2.61
CA LEU A 183 -5.45 -16.89 -1.37
C LEU A 183 -5.65 -18.40 -1.29
N ALA A 184 -6.09 -19.03 -2.38
CA ALA A 184 -6.26 -20.49 -2.44
C ALA A 184 -4.96 -21.28 -2.22
N ASN A 185 -3.80 -20.62 -2.39
CA ASN A 185 -2.46 -21.20 -2.25
C ASN A 185 -1.67 -20.55 -1.10
N GLY A 186 -2.38 -20.01 -0.10
CA GLY A 186 -1.83 -19.56 1.17
C GLY A 186 -1.16 -18.19 1.17
N ASP A 187 -1.37 -17.37 0.14
CA ASP A 187 -1.00 -15.95 0.19
C ASP A 187 -1.99 -15.19 1.07
N ASP A 188 -1.50 -14.25 1.88
CA ASP A 188 -2.33 -13.21 2.51
C ASP A 188 -2.50 -11.97 1.61
N LEU A 189 -1.77 -11.93 0.48
CA LEU A 189 -1.72 -10.86 -0.51
C LEU A 189 -1.02 -9.57 -0.04
N HIS A 190 -0.31 -9.59 1.10
CA HIS A 190 0.49 -8.46 1.58
C HIS A 190 1.90 -8.87 1.99
N ALA A 191 2.03 -9.68 3.05
CA ALA A 191 3.29 -10.23 3.52
C ALA A 191 3.82 -11.33 2.59
N ARG A 192 2.90 -12.04 1.92
CA ARG A 192 3.19 -13.06 0.91
C ARG A 192 2.23 -12.89 -0.28
N THR A 193 2.81 -12.83 -1.48
CA THR A 193 2.08 -12.81 -2.76
C THR A 193 2.70 -13.79 -3.78
N SER A 194 3.33 -14.85 -3.29
CA SER A 194 4.17 -15.72 -4.13
C SER A 194 3.34 -16.49 -5.16
N ALA A 195 2.18 -17.00 -4.75
CA ALA A 195 1.31 -17.74 -5.65
C ALA A 195 0.60 -16.82 -6.65
N ALA A 196 0.15 -15.64 -6.21
CA ALA A 196 -0.40 -14.63 -7.11
C ALA A 196 0.65 -14.12 -8.12
N THR A 197 1.90 -13.95 -7.68
CA THR A 197 3.01 -13.57 -8.58
C THR A 197 3.33 -14.68 -9.59
N ALA A 198 3.33 -15.95 -9.15
CA ALA A 198 3.55 -17.08 -10.07
C ALA A 198 2.43 -17.19 -11.11
N ALA A 199 1.17 -17.00 -10.70
CA ALA A 199 0.02 -16.98 -11.61
C ALA A 199 0.11 -15.82 -12.62
N LEU A 200 0.47 -14.62 -12.15
CA LEU A 200 0.71 -13.47 -13.01
C LEU A 200 1.82 -13.77 -14.02
N ARG A 201 2.98 -14.25 -13.55
CA ARG A 201 4.10 -14.59 -14.42
C ARG A 201 3.68 -15.62 -15.48
N ALA A 202 2.94 -16.67 -15.12
CA ALA A 202 2.46 -17.66 -16.08
C ALA A 202 1.62 -17.03 -17.22
N GLN A 203 0.84 -15.98 -16.92
CA GLN A 203 0.08 -15.23 -17.92
C GLN A 203 0.96 -14.32 -18.79
N LEU A 204 2.02 -13.73 -18.23
CA LEU A 204 2.91 -12.79 -18.93
C LEU A 204 4.01 -13.49 -19.74
N SER A 205 4.60 -14.56 -19.23
CA SER A 205 5.80 -15.21 -19.79
C SER A 205 5.69 -15.57 -21.28
N PRO A 206 4.55 -15.98 -21.85
CA PRO A 206 4.42 -16.21 -23.30
C PRO A 206 4.68 -14.96 -24.17
N PHE A 207 4.61 -13.77 -23.58
CA PHE A 207 4.73 -12.49 -24.26
C PHE A 207 6.01 -11.72 -23.88
N ILE A 208 6.77 -12.20 -22.89
CA ILE A 208 8.05 -11.60 -22.48
C ILE A 208 9.16 -12.07 -23.42
N GLU A 209 9.87 -11.12 -24.02
CA GLU A 209 11.04 -11.34 -24.87
C GLU A 209 12.34 -11.09 -24.10
N ALA A 210 12.32 -10.13 -23.16
CA ALA A 210 13.47 -9.80 -22.34
C ALA A 210 13.67 -10.83 -21.20
N ARG A 211 14.57 -11.81 -21.40
CA ARG A 211 14.94 -12.81 -20.38
C ARG A 211 15.19 -12.24 -18.97
N PRO A 212 15.86 -11.08 -18.77
CA PRO A 212 16.05 -10.51 -17.44
C PRO A 212 14.75 -10.10 -16.75
N VAL A 213 13.70 -9.74 -17.50
CA VAL A 213 12.39 -9.38 -16.93
C VAL A 213 11.66 -10.63 -16.45
N ASP A 214 11.66 -11.71 -17.23
CA ASP A 214 11.08 -12.98 -16.82
C ASP A 214 11.79 -13.57 -15.58
N ALA A 215 13.12 -13.51 -15.54
CA ALA A 215 13.91 -13.89 -14.37
C ALA A 215 13.58 -13.04 -13.14
N MET A 216 13.46 -11.71 -13.31
CA MET A 216 13.06 -10.82 -12.22
C MET A 216 11.68 -11.20 -11.65
N LEU A 217 10.70 -11.50 -12.50
CA LEU A 217 9.37 -11.94 -12.04
C LEU A 217 9.44 -13.29 -11.30
N ALA A 218 10.28 -14.22 -11.76
CA ALA A 218 10.48 -15.50 -11.08
C ALA A 218 11.10 -15.34 -9.69
N ASP A 219 12.09 -14.45 -9.56
CA ASP A 219 12.88 -14.27 -8.34
C ASP A 219 12.26 -13.25 -7.35
N THR A 220 11.12 -12.66 -7.69
CA THR A 220 10.49 -11.60 -6.89
C THR A 220 9.13 -12.04 -6.37
N PRO A 221 9.06 -12.73 -5.22
CA PRO A 221 7.79 -13.27 -4.68
C PRO A 221 6.76 -12.18 -4.30
N LEU A 222 7.19 -10.91 -4.22
CA LEU A 222 6.36 -9.75 -3.89
C LEU A 222 6.09 -8.81 -5.07
N PHE A 223 6.22 -9.26 -6.32
CA PHE A 223 5.93 -8.39 -7.47
C PHE A 223 4.45 -7.98 -7.51
N PHE A 224 3.55 -8.95 -7.29
CA PHE A 224 2.09 -8.72 -7.30
C PHE A 224 1.61 -7.72 -6.25
N LEU A 225 2.37 -7.52 -5.15
CA LEU A 225 2.03 -6.58 -4.07
C LEU A 225 1.64 -5.19 -4.58
N THR A 226 2.43 -4.61 -5.49
CA THR A 226 2.20 -3.23 -5.95
C THR A 226 0.95 -3.10 -6.83
N LEU A 227 0.66 -4.11 -7.65
CA LEU A 227 -0.59 -4.21 -8.39
C LEU A 227 -1.78 -4.33 -7.43
N TRP A 228 -1.61 -5.16 -6.39
CA TRP A 228 -2.65 -5.40 -5.40
C TRP A 228 -2.92 -4.19 -4.50
N MET A 229 -1.89 -3.41 -4.15
CA MET A 229 -2.05 -2.12 -3.46
C MET A 229 -2.95 -1.18 -4.27
N ALA A 230 -2.67 -1.00 -5.56
CA ALA A 230 -3.49 -0.16 -6.44
C ALA A 230 -4.91 -0.72 -6.61
N ALA A 231 -5.07 -2.04 -6.74
CA ALA A 231 -6.38 -2.70 -6.78
C ALA A 231 -7.20 -2.45 -5.51
N CYS A 232 -6.60 -2.61 -4.33
CA CYS A 232 -7.26 -2.32 -3.06
C CYS A 232 -7.60 -0.84 -2.94
N HIS A 233 -6.72 0.06 -3.33
CA HIS A 233 -7.01 1.49 -3.34
C HIS A 233 -8.18 1.85 -4.28
N LEU A 234 -8.22 1.25 -5.47
CA LEU A 234 -9.32 1.41 -6.42
C LEU A 234 -10.64 0.91 -5.82
N MET A 235 -10.67 -0.31 -5.27
CA MET A 235 -11.86 -0.90 -4.64
C MET A 235 -12.35 -0.07 -3.45
N MET A 236 -11.46 0.30 -2.54
CA MET A 236 -11.81 1.07 -1.35
C MET A 236 -12.25 2.49 -1.69
N SER A 237 -11.64 3.16 -2.68
CA SER A 237 -12.08 4.49 -3.10
C SER A 237 -13.49 4.49 -3.73
N ALA A 238 -13.97 3.37 -4.29
CA ALA A 238 -15.36 3.25 -4.74
C ALA A 238 -16.38 3.40 -3.60
N THR A 239 -16.02 2.95 -2.38
CA THR A 239 -16.92 3.06 -1.22
C THR A 239 -17.24 4.51 -0.87
N ALA A 240 -16.29 5.43 -1.14
CA ALA A 240 -16.39 6.86 -0.88
C ALA A 240 -17.12 7.66 -1.97
N ARG A 241 -17.37 7.07 -3.15
CA ARG A 241 -18.10 7.74 -4.23
C ARG A 241 -19.57 7.87 -3.83
N ASP A 242 -20.04 9.11 -3.76
CA ASP A 242 -21.41 9.47 -3.34
C ASP A 242 -21.83 8.77 -2.03
N ALA A 243 -20.87 8.60 -1.12
CA ALA A 243 -21.11 7.94 0.15
C ALA A 243 -21.97 8.80 1.06
N ASP A 244 -22.87 8.15 1.81
CA ASP A 244 -23.52 8.77 2.95
C ASP A 244 -22.42 9.23 3.94
N PRO A 245 -22.46 10.48 4.45
CA PRO A 245 -21.51 10.96 5.46
C PRO A 245 -21.40 10.04 6.71
N ALA A 246 -22.43 9.26 7.02
CA ALA A 246 -22.43 8.27 8.08
C ALA A 246 -21.65 6.96 7.75
N THR A 247 -21.08 6.83 6.55
CA THR A 247 -20.33 5.63 6.12
C THR A 247 -18.99 5.54 6.86
N THR A 248 -18.79 4.46 7.63
CA THR A 248 -17.65 4.29 8.55
C THR A 248 -16.55 3.38 8.01
N LEU A 249 -16.66 2.92 6.75
CA LEU A 249 -15.64 2.10 6.10
C LEU A 249 -14.32 2.86 5.95
N VAL A 250 -13.20 2.21 6.24
CA VAL A 250 -11.86 2.79 6.18
C VAL A 250 -11.34 2.74 4.76
N VAL A 251 -11.15 3.90 4.11
CA VAL A 251 -10.67 3.99 2.71
C VAL A 251 -9.17 4.28 2.58
N ALA A 252 -8.50 4.51 3.70
CA ALA A 252 -7.05 4.58 3.79
C ALA A 252 -6.60 4.17 5.20
N LEU A 253 -5.54 3.37 5.28
CA LEU A 253 -4.76 3.11 6.48
C LEU A 253 -3.28 3.13 6.06
N ALA A 254 -2.52 4.10 6.54
CA ALA A 254 -1.16 4.32 6.07
C ALA A 254 -0.32 5.05 7.12
N GLY A 255 1.00 5.05 6.93
CA GLY A 255 1.92 5.82 7.76
C GLY A 255 3.00 6.52 6.96
N ASN A 256 3.51 7.64 7.47
CA ASN A 256 4.58 8.42 6.85
C ASN A 256 5.91 8.32 7.63
N GLY A 257 6.03 7.37 8.57
CA GLY A 257 7.20 7.21 9.43
C GLY A 257 7.29 8.18 10.61
N ARG A 258 6.30 9.06 10.78
CA ARG A 258 6.06 9.86 12.01
C ARG A 258 4.65 9.66 12.53
N GLU A 259 3.68 9.70 11.63
CA GLU A 259 2.27 9.57 11.91
C GLU A 259 1.67 8.39 11.15
N ALA A 260 0.75 7.70 11.81
CA ALA A 260 -0.20 6.79 11.19
C ALA A 260 -1.51 7.55 10.99
N GLY A 261 -2.25 7.21 9.95
CA GLY A 261 -3.51 7.89 9.65
C GLY A 261 -4.53 7.00 8.97
N VAL A 262 -5.78 7.40 9.13
CA VAL A 262 -6.94 6.80 8.46
C VAL A 262 -7.79 7.85 7.78
N ARG A 263 -8.53 7.42 6.76
CA ARG A 263 -9.62 8.16 6.12
C ARG A 263 -10.86 7.28 6.06
N LEU A 264 -12.03 7.86 6.26
CA LEU A 264 -13.30 7.13 6.23
C LEU A 264 -14.08 7.49 4.96
N ALA A 265 -14.89 6.56 4.46
CA ALA A 265 -15.66 6.74 3.23
C ALA A 265 -16.66 7.89 3.31
N GLY A 266 -17.26 8.14 4.48
CA GLY A 266 -18.13 9.29 4.70
C GLY A 266 -17.41 10.65 4.68
N ARG A 267 -16.08 10.66 4.83
CA ARG A 267 -15.26 11.88 4.79
C ARG A 267 -13.87 11.63 4.19
N PRO A 268 -13.79 11.29 2.88
CA PRO A 268 -12.60 10.70 2.28
C PRO A 268 -11.45 11.69 2.03
N SER A 269 -11.68 12.99 2.17
CA SER A 269 -10.66 14.03 2.02
C SER A 269 -9.90 14.35 3.31
N VAL A 270 -10.36 13.85 4.46
CA VAL A 270 -9.79 14.20 5.77
C VAL A 270 -9.00 13.04 6.35
N TRP A 271 -7.70 13.27 6.55
CA TRP A 271 -6.85 12.40 7.35
C TRP A 271 -7.08 12.66 8.83
N THR A 272 -7.41 11.61 9.57
CA THR A 272 -7.23 11.60 11.02
C THR A 272 -5.92 10.91 11.32
N THR A 273 -5.05 11.53 12.13
CA THR A 273 -3.70 11.03 12.41
C THR A 273 -3.43 10.85 13.90
N CYS A 274 -2.48 9.98 14.20
CA CYS A 274 -1.83 9.88 15.51
C CYS A 274 -0.33 9.61 15.31
N ALA A 275 0.47 9.75 16.37
CA ALA A 275 1.85 9.30 16.32
C ALA A 275 1.92 7.82 15.94
N ALA A 276 2.77 7.46 14.98
CA ALA A 276 2.96 6.08 14.57
C ALA A 276 3.84 5.33 15.58
N GLY A 277 3.44 4.10 15.91
CA GLY A 277 4.29 3.12 16.56
C GLY A 277 5.15 2.36 15.55
N ALA A 278 6.24 1.75 16.02
CA ALA A 278 7.00 0.81 15.21
C ALA A 278 6.25 -0.53 15.13
N PRO A 279 6.16 -1.17 13.94
CA PRO A 279 5.69 -2.54 13.83
C PRO A 279 6.62 -3.52 14.54
N ALA A 280 6.09 -4.69 14.89
CA ALA A 280 6.82 -5.74 15.60
C ALA A 280 6.74 -7.07 14.83
N GLY A 281 7.85 -7.81 14.83
CA GLY A 281 7.94 -9.09 14.13
C GLY A 281 9.36 -9.62 14.04
N PRO A 282 9.59 -10.70 13.28
CA PRO A 282 10.90 -11.31 13.16
C PRO A 282 11.86 -10.42 12.37
N ARG A 283 13.10 -10.31 12.87
CA ARG A 283 14.21 -9.65 12.17
C ARG A 283 14.82 -10.60 11.14
N LEU A 284 15.32 -10.05 10.04
CA LEU A 284 16.06 -10.81 9.02
C LEU A 284 17.42 -11.27 9.53
N ASP A 285 18.09 -10.40 10.28
CA ASP A 285 19.36 -10.67 10.95
C ASP A 285 19.21 -10.36 12.45
N HIS A 286 19.38 -11.39 13.28
CA HIS A 286 19.29 -11.29 14.73
C HIS A 286 20.45 -10.48 15.35
N ALA A 287 21.57 -10.32 14.64
CA ALA A 287 22.69 -9.50 15.09
C ALA A 287 22.49 -8.00 14.81
N THR A 288 21.54 -7.64 13.95
CA THR A 288 21.28 -6.24 13.60
C THR A 288 20.37 -5.57 14.63
N HIS A 289 20.94 -4.61 15.37
CA HIS A 289 20.25 -3.83 16.42
C HIS A 289 19.63 -2.51 15.93
N ALA A 290 19.50 -2.29 14.62
CA ALA A 290 18.89 -1.08 14.09
C ALA A 290 17.46 -0.90 14.62
N ALA A 291 17.16 0.30 15.13
CA ALA A 291 15.81 0.67 15.55
C ALA A 291 14.86 0.57 14.35
N VAL A 292 13.64 0.07 14.60
CA VAL A 292 12.60 -0.03 13.56
C VAL A 292 11.92 1.32 13.42
N ALA A 293 11.74 1.78 12.19
CA ALA A 293 10.99 3.00 11.91
C ALA A 293 9.52 2.84 12.33
N PRO A 294 8.85 3.93 12.76
CA PRO A 294 7.39 3.93 12.86
C PRO A 294 6.71 3.51 11.54
N LEU A 295 5.42 3.12 11.62
CA LEU A 295 4.63 2.73 10.45
C LEU A 295 4.88 3.68 9.27
N THR A 296 5.36 3.10 8.17
CA THR A 296 5.69 3.82 6.93
C THR A 296 5.13 3.00 5.77
N GLY A 297 4.40 3.63 4.84
CA GLY A 297 3.83 2.99 3.66
C GLY A 297 2.31 3.11 3.54
N ASP A 298 1.81 3.04 2.30
CA ASP A 298 0.37 3.02 2.00
C ASP A 298 -0.22 1.61 1.98
N SER A 299 0.61 0.58 2.18
CA SER A 299 0.17 -0.81 1.99
C SER A 299 -0.86 -1.28 3.01
N GLY A 300 -1.09 -0.53 4.11
CA GLY A 300 -2.19 -0.80 5.04
C GLY A 300 -3.58 -0.70 4.39
N ILE A 301 -3.68 -0.15 3.16
CA ILE A 301 -4.89 -0.24 2.34
C ILE A 301 -5.28 -1.68 2.01
N ILE A 302 -4.30 -2.59 1.93
CA ILE A 302 -4.53 -4.01 1.68
C ILE A 302 -5.24 -4.64 2.90
N ASP A 303 -4.77 -4.33 4.10
CA ASP A 303 -5.41 -4.80 5.34
C ASP A 303 -6.78 -4.14 5.55
N ALA A 304 -6.91 -2.84 5.25
CA ALA A 304 -8.21 -2.16 5.29
C ALA A 304 -9.23 -2.79 4.31
N ALA A 305 -8.77 -3.35 3.19
CA ALA A 305 -9.62 -4.09 2.26
C ALA A 305 -9.99 -5.51 2.72
N GLY A 306 -9.37 -6.02 3.79
CA GLY A 306 -9.62 -7.35 4.37
C GLY A 306 -8.58 -8.42 4.03
N PHE A 307 -7.45 -8.03 3.43
CA PHE A 307 -6.33 -8.93 3.12
C PHE A 307 -5.20 -8.73 4.14
N GLY A 308 -3.99 -9.20 3.85
CA GLY A 308 -2.86 -9.03 4.74
C GLY A 308 -3.07 -9.71 6.09
N ALA A 309 -2.84 -8.99 7.18
CA ALA A 309 -3.05 -9.50 8.54
C ALA A 309 -4.51 -9.92 8.79
N GLN A 310 -5.48 -9.35 8.07
CA GLN A 310 -6.88 -9.73 8.15
C GLN A 310 -7.18 -11.09 7.49
N ALA A 311 -6.29 -11.57 6.62
CA ALA A 311 -6.41 -12.84 5.90
C ALA A 311 -5.49 -13.95 6.45
N PHE A 312 -4.78 -13.73 7.57
CA PHE A 312 -3.84 -14.71 8.13
C PHE A 312 -4.48 -16.08 8.43
N ALA A 313 -5.79 -16.15 8.70
CA ALA A 313 -6.49 -17.43 8.89
C ALA A 313 -6.46 -18.32 7.62
N LEU A 314 -6.25 -17.73 6.44
CA LEU A 314 -6.11 -18.41 5.16
C LEU A 314 -4.65 -18.54 4.72
N ALA A 315 -3.71 -17.96 5.46
CA ALA A 315 -2.29 -17.89 5.11
C ALA A 315 -1.41 -18.47 6.24
N PRO A 316 -1.21 -19.80 6.27
CA PRO A 316 -0.50 -20.48 7.37
C PRO A 316 0.95 -20.03 7.55
N GLU A 317 1.68 -19.71 6.47
CA GLU A 317 3.08 -19.26 6.57
C GLU A 317 3.20 -17.88 7.24
N PRO A 318 2.47 -16.83 6.78
CA PRO A 318 2.45 -15.56 7.50
C PRO A 318 1.96 -15.71 8.94
N ALA A 319 0.85 -16.43 9.17
CA ALA A 319 0.31 -16.63 10.52
C ALA A 319 1.33 -17.29 11.47
N SER A 320 2.02 -18.33 11.00
CA SER A 320 3.09 -18.99 11.79
C SER A 320 4.29 -18.07 12.01
N THR A 321 4.67 -17.28 11.00
CA THR A 321 5.78 -16.33 11.11
C THR A 321 5.52 -15.28 12.20
N PHE A 322 4.29 -14.80 12.29
CA PHE A 322 3.92 -13.71 13.20
C PHE A 322 3.33 -14.20 14.52
N ALA A 323 3.18 -15.51 14.75
CA ALA A 323 2.45 -16.07 15.89
C ALA A 323 2.84 -15.47 17.25
N ALA A 324 4.12 -15.17 17.48
CA ALA A 324 4.61 -14.57 18.73
C ALA A 324 4.22 -13.09 18.95
N TRP A 325 3.74 -12.42 17.92
CA TRP A 325 3.33 -11.00 17.92
C TRP A 325 1.83 -10.80 17.69
N LEU A 326 1.07 -11.88 17.51
CA LEU A 326 -0.38 -11.82 17.34
C LEU A 326 -1.09 -11.91 18.71
N PRO A 327 -2.15 -11.11 18.95
CA PRO A 327 -3.02 -11.28 20.11
C PRO A 327 -3.61 -12.70 20.15
N ALA A 328 -3.78 -13.31 21.32
CA ALA A 328 -4.21 -14.71 21.42
C ALA A 328 -5.56 -15.02 20.73
N ASP A 329 -6.46 -14.03 20.68
CA ASP A 329 -7.82 -14.12 20.13
C ASP A 329 -7.95 -13.60 18.69
N TRP A 330 -6.82 -13.28 18.02
CA TRP A 330 -6.80 -12.63 16.71
C TRP A 330 -7.68 -13.32 15.66
N HIS A 331 -7.74 -14.65 15.66
CA HIS A 331 -8.56 -15.45 14.75
C HIS A 331 -10.07 -15.12 14.82
N SER A 332 -10.55 -14.71 15.98
CA SER A 332 -11.96 -14.34 16.20
C SER A 332 -12.18 -12.84 16.23
N ALA A 333 -11.21 -12.09 16.75
CA ALA A 333 -11.33 -10.65 16.95
C ALA A 333 -11.20 -9.88 15.63
N GLN A 334 -10.24 -10.23 14.76
CA GLN A 334 -9.99 -9.49 13.52
C GLN A 334 -11.15 -9.60 12.51
N PRO A 335 -11.74 -10.78 12.25
CA PRO A 335 -12.87 -10.88 11.32
C PRO A 335 -14.13 -10.10 11.75
N ALA A 336 -14.27 -9.78 13.04
CA ALA A 336 -15.39 -9.00 13.58
C ALA A 336 -15.28 -7.49 13.29
N LEU A 337 -14.13 -7.04 12.77
CA LEU A 337 -13.87 -5.65 12.39
C LEU A 337 -14.29 -5.32 10.95
N LEU A 338 -14.58 -6.35 10.15
CA LEU A 338 -14.81 -6.23 8.71
C LEU A 338 -16.31 -6.23 8.41
N ALA A 339 -16.74 -5.40 7.46
CA ALA A 339 -18.14 -5.07 7.26
C ALA A 339 -18.92 -6.11 6.42
N GLY A 340 -18.26 -6.90 5.57
CA GLY A 340 -18.95 -7.91 4.76
C GLY A 340 -18.02 -8.81 3.96
N ALA A 341 -18.55 -9.89 3.38
CA ALA A 341 -17.76 -10.85 2.60
C ALA A 341 -17.70 -10.47 1.11
N HIS A 342 -16.49 -10.37 0.56
CA HIS A 342 -16.32 -10.04 -0.86
C HIS A 342 -16.71 -11.24 -1.74
N PRO A 343 -17.66 -11.09 -2.69
CA PRO A 343 -18.18 -12.23 -3.47
C PRO A 343 -17.11 -13.03 -4.22
N ALA A 344 -16.04 -12.38 -4.68
CA ALA A 344 -14.93 -13.05 -5.38
C ALA A 344 -14.02 -13.91 -4.47
N PHE A 345 -14.07 -13.72 -3.15
CA PHE A 345 -13.15 -14.37 -2.19
C PHE A 345 -13.86 -15.26 -1.17
N GLY A 346 -15.12 -15.63 -1.44
CA GLY A 346 -15.88 -16.58 -0.63
C GLY A 346 -16.08 -16.09 0.81
N ARG A 347 -15.42 -16.76 1.77
CA ARG A 347 -15.60 -16.53 3.21
C ARG A 347 -14.70 -15.43 3.79
N LEU A 348 -13.82 -14.82 3.00
CA LEU A 348 -12.99 -13.73 3.47
C LEU A 348 -13.85 -12.46 3.63
N HIS A 349 -13.92 -11.97 4.86
CA HIS A 349 -14.53 -10.66 5.13
C HIS A 349 -13.62 -9.54 4.59
N SER A 350 -14.23 -8.40 4.29
CA SER A 350 -13.64 -7.29 3.55
C SER A 350 -14.15 -5.97 4.11
N ALA A 351 -13.40 -4.91 3.83
CA ALA A 351 -13.62 -3.54 4.27
C ALA A 351 -13.68 -3.37 5.80
N LEU A 352 -12.59 -2.84 6.36
CA LEU A 352 -12.49 -2.46 7.76
C LEU A 352 -13.51 -1.37 8.11
N ASP A 353 -14.29 -1.60 9.16
CA ASP A 353 -15.29 -0.66 9.69
C ASP A 353 -14.76 0.01 10.97
N ALA A 354 -14.56 1.32 10.93
CA ALA A 354 -14.11 2.09 12.08
C ALA A 354 -15.08 2.00 13.28
N ALA A 355 -16.39 1.92 13.03
CA ALA A 355 -17.39 1.75 14.09
C ALA A 355 -17.30 0.35 14.72
N ALA A 356 -16.95 -0.68 13.95
CA ALA A 356 -16.67 -2.01 14.48
C ALA A 356 -15.40 -2.01 15.34
N VAL A 357 -14.33 -1.37 14.88
CA VAL A 357 -13.08 -1.21 15.66
C VAL A 357 -13.35 -0.62 17.04
N VAL A 358 -14.08 0.50 17.11
CA VAL A 358 -14.41 1.15 18.38
C VAL A 358 -15.37 0.32 19.23
N ARG A 359 -16.42 -0.24 18.62
CA ARG A 359 -17.42 -1.05 19.34
C ARG A 359 -16.83 -2.32 19.95
N GLN A 360 -15.95 -3.01 19.23
CA GLN A 360 -15.28 -4.21 19.71
C GLN A 360 -14.08 -3.90 20.60
N ASN A 361 -13.56 -2.66 20.54
CA ASN A 361 -12.34 -2.24 21.22
C ASN A 361 -11.15 -3.16 20.89
N VAL A 362 -10.98 -3.46 19.60
CA VAL A 362 -9.90 -4.31 19.08
C VAL A 362 -9.08 -3.49 18.08
N GLU A 363 -7.77 -3.46 18.26
CA GLU A 363 -6.85 -2.83 17.31
C GLU A 363 -6.80 -3.66 16.01
N PRO A 364 -7.13 -3.08 14.84
CA PRO A 364 -6.95 -3.77 13.58
C PRO A 364 -5.47 -3.95 13.29
N LEU A 365 -5.12 -5.17 12.90
CA LEU A 365 -3.76 -5.55 12.52
C LEU A 365 -3.51 -5.23 11.05
N ALA A 366 -2.29 -4.79 10.76
CA ALA A 366 -1.79 -4.58 9.41
C ALA A 366 -0.44 -5.27 9.20
N ALA A 367 -0.30 -6.05 8.12
CA ALA A 367 0.98 -6.63 7.75
C ALA A 367 1.92 -5.53 7.21
N ILE A 368 3.20 -5.58 7.54
CA ILE A 368 4.15 -4.57 7.07
C ILE A 368 5.58 -5.11 7.12
N ALA A 369 6.46 -4.66 6.23
CA ALA A 369 7.88 -4.90 6.41
C ALA A 369 8.46 -3.90 7.43
N MET A 370 9.45 -4.33 8.22
CA MET A 370 10.15 -3.45 9.15
C MET A 370 11.37 -2.85 8.44
N ILE A 371 11.50 -1.52 8.49
CA ILE A 371 12.66 -0.79 7.94
C ILE A 371 13.41 -0.06 9.06
N GLY A 372 14.70 0.22 8.86
CA GLY A 372 15.53 0.93 9.83
C GLY A 372 15.11 2.39 9.99
N ALA A 373 15.02 2.87 11.23
CA ALA A 373 14.63 4.25 11.56
C ALA A 373 15.67 5.31 11.17
N ASP A 374 16.92 4.90 10.96
CA ASP A 374 18.05 5.77 10.63
C ASP A 374 18.08 6.23 9.17
N GLY A 375 17.24 5.63 8.31
CA GLY A 375 17.27 5.85 6.87
C GLY A 375 18.52 5.29 6.18
N ARG A 376 19.22 4.33 6.81
CA ARG A 376 20.44 3.72 6.29
C ARG A 376 20.38 2.20 6.28
N ALA A 377 19.88 1.57 7.35
CA ALA A 377 19.87 0.10 7.47
C ALA A 377 18.99 -0.60 6.42
N GLY A 378 17.96 0.06 5.89
CA GLY A 378 17.07 -0.53 4.89
C GLY A 378 16.08 -1.51 5.51
N LEU A 379 15.87 -2.67 4.85
CA LEU A 379 14.97 -3.71 5.32
C LEU A 379 15.59 -4.46 6.50
N VAL A 380 14.93 -4.44 7.66
CA VAL A 380 15.42 -5.09 8.89
C VAL A 380 14.61 -6.31 9.31
N GLY A 381 13.39 -6.48 8.79
CA GLY A 381 12.52 -7.58 9.20
C GLY A 381 11.15 -7.58 8.53
N ARG A 382 10.32 -8.52 8.98
CA ARG A 382 8.87 -8.56 8.71
C ARG A 382 8.14 -8.15 9.98
N GLY A 383 6.97 -7.54 9.88
CA GLY A 383 6.23 -7.06 11.04
C GLY A 383 4.72 -7.06 10.87
N VAL A 384 4.07 -6.88 12.00
CA VAL A 384 2.65 -6.56 12.13
C VAL A 384 2.54 -5.26 12.92
N TYR A 385 1.64 -4.40 12.49
CA TYR A 385 1.28 -3.17 13.17
C TYR A 385 -0.14 -3.28 13.71
N ALA A 386 -0.35 -2.92 14.98
CA ALA A 386 -1.68 -2.78 15.56
C ALA A 386 -2.06 -1.30 15.55
N ALA A 387 -3.10 -0.93 14.81
CA ALA A 387 -3.53 0.45 14.72
C ALA A 387 -4.37 0.82 15.96
N PRO A 388 -4.01 1.89 16.72
CA PRO A 388 -4.69 2.20 17.98
C PRO A 388 -6.18 2.47 17.79
N VAL A 389 -7.03 1.90 18.65
CA VAL A 389 -8.49 2.14 18.64
C VAL A 389 -8.81 3.64 18.70
N ALA A 390 -8.05 4.41 19.48
CA ALA A 390 -8.22 5.85 19.62
C ALA A 390 -8.11 6.63 18.27
N LEU A 391 -7.36 6.11 17.30
CA LEU A 391 -7.28 6.68 15.95
C LEU A 391 -8.64 6.61 15.24
N PHE A 392 -9.35 5.50 15.39
CA PHE A 392 -10.67 5.28 14.79
C PHE A 392 -11.76 6.03 15.55
N GLU A 393 -11.67 6.14 16.88
CA GLU A 393 -12.57 7.01 17.66
C GLU A 393 -12.48 8.47 17.21
N ALA A 394 -11.25 8.98 17.00
CA ALA A 394 -11.03 10.33 16.50
C ALA A 394 -11.60 10.51 15.10
N ALA A 395 -11.45 9.51 14.23
CA ALA A 395 -11.97 9.56 12.86
C ALA A 395 -13.51 9.57 12.84
N LEU A 396 -14.16 8.77 13.70
CA LEU A 396 -15.62 8.75 13.82
C LEU A 396 -16.18 10.06 14.40
N ARG A 397 -15.49 10.70 15.35
CA ARG A 397 -15.87 12.03 15.85
C ARG A 397 -15.80 13.12 14.78
N ALA A 398 -15.03 12.88 13.72
CA ALA A 398 -14.86 13.79 12.60
C ALA A 398 -15.83 13.51 11.43
N LEU A 399 -16.69 12.49 11.50
CA LEU A 399 -17.73 12.26 10.49
C LEU A 399 -18.87 13.28 10.57
#